data_AF-A0A350QZK3-F1
#
_entry.id   AF-A0A350QZK3-F1
#
_cell.length_a   1.000
_cell.length_b   1.000
_cell.length_c   1.000
_cell.angle_alpha   90.00
_cell.angle_beta   90.00
_cell.angle_gamma   90.00
#
_symmetry.space_group_name_H-M   'P 1'
#
loop_
_entity.id
_entity.type
_entity.pdbx_description
1 polymer ?
#
loop_
_entity_poly.entity_id
_entity_poly.type
_entity_poly.pdbx_seq_one_letter_code
_entity_poly.pdbx_strand_id
1 'polypeptide(L)'
;ADLSHLAGLPLESLTVHRTLVRDLSFVRKLPVIQRLHIGETLIEDLTPLEGLRLSRLVFTPSRIKRGLEVVRRLQGLREIGTAFDDRRKDLMPPAAFWSSLGK
;
A
#
# COMPACT_ATOMS: atom_id res chain seq x y z
N ALA A 1 7.88 -11.94 8.01
CA ALA A 1 9.05 -11.22 8.58
C ALA A 1 8.55 -10.08 9.44
N ASP A 2 9.17 -9.83 10.59
CA ASP A 2 8.86 -8.66 11.43
C ASP A 2 9.66 -7.45 10.94
N LEU A 3 8.98 -6.31 10.77
CA LEU A 3 9.53 -5.04 10.30
C LEU A 3 9.44 -3.93 11.35
N SER A 4 9.18 -4.28 12.61
CA SER A 4 9.09 -3.35 13.73
C SER A 4 10.34 -2.46 13.91
N HIS A 5 11.51 -2.97 13.54
CA HIS A 5 12.79 -2.24 13.58
C HIS A 5 12.87 -1.04 12.62
N LEU A 6 11.94 -0.92 11.65
CA LEU A 6 11.85 0.26 10.77
C LEU A 6 11.14 1.45 11.42
N ALA A 7 10.50 1.25 12.58
CA ALA A 7 9.77 2.31 13.27
C ALA A 7 10.64 3.54 13.57
N GLY A 8 10.09 4.73 13.35
CA GLY A 8 10.76 6.01 13.58
C GLY A 8 11.71 6.44 12.45
N LEU A 9 12.05 5.55 11.52
CA LEU A 9 12.94 5.91 10.41
C LEU A 9 12.24 6.85 9.41
N PRO A 10 12.94 7.88 8.88
CA PRO A 10 12.37 8.84 7.95
C PRO A 10 12.28 8.29 6.51
N LEU A 11 11.60 7.16 6.33
CA LEU A 11 11.45 6.49 5.03
C LEU A 11 10.35 7.16 4.22
N GLU A 12 10.71 7.75 3.08
CA GLU A 12 9.71 8.27 2.11
C GLU A 12 9.09 7.17 1.26
N SER A 13 9.83 6.08 1.05
CA SER A 13 9.46 4.98 0.16
C SER A 13 9.83 3.66 0.79
N LEU A 14 8.90 2.71 0.82
CA LEU A 14 9.12 1.37 1.30
C LEU A 14 8.58 0.35 0.29
N THR A 15 9.44 -0.58 -0.11
CA THR A 15 9.06 -1.72 -0.94
C THR A 15 9.36 -3.01 -0.19
N VAL A 16 8.33 -3.81 0.02
CA VAL A 16 8.40 -5.16 0.59
C VAL A 16 7.75 -6.19 -0.34
N HIS A 17 7.77 -5.90 -1.64
CA HIS A 17 7.23 -6.73 -2.71
C HIS A 17 7.75 -8.17 -2.63
N ARG A 18 6.87 -9.16 -2.83
CA ARG A 18 7.22 -10.60 -2.84
C ARG A 18 7.91 -11.08 -1.57
N THR A 19 7.46 -10.59 -0.42
CA THR A 19 7.92 -11.04 0.90
C THR A 19 6.80 -11.71 1.70
N LEU A 20 7.16 -12.38 2.80
CA LEU A 20 6.22 -13.01 3.73
C LEU A 20 5.74 -12.05 4.84
N VAL A 21 5.66 -10.76 4.56
CA VAL A 21 5.12 -9.77 5.52
C VAL A 21 3.60 -9.95 5.60
N ARG A 22 3.07 -10.01 6.83
CA ARG A 22 1.64 -10.17 7.14
C ARG A 22 1.05 -8.97 7.87
N ASP A 23 1.86 -8.34 8.72
CA ASP A 23 1.44 -7.20 9.52
C ASP A 23 1.92 -5.89 8.91
N LEU A 24 0.97 -4.98 8.73
CA LEU A 24 1.21 -3.64 8.20
C LEU A 24 1.24 -2.58 9.32
N SER A 25 0.98 -2.95 10.59
CA SER A 25 0.83 -2.00 11.70
C SER A 25 2.01 -1.04 11.87
N PHE A 26 3.24 -1.49 11.57
CA PHE A 26 4.46 -0.71 11.72
C PHE A 26 4.50 0.57 10.87
N VAL A 27 3.75 0.64 9.75
CA VAL A 27 3.76 1.81 8.86
C VAL A 27 3.24 3.08 9.53
N ARG A 28 2.41 2.95 10.57
CA ARG A 28 1.93 4.08 11.38
C ARG A 28 3.05 4.78 12.14
N LYS A 29 4.20 4.09 12.31
CA LYS A 29 5.38 4.60 12.99
C LYS A 29 6.41 5.18 12.01
N LEU A 30 6.10 5.28 10.71
CA LEU A 30 6.96 5.90 9.71
C LEU A 30 6.54 7.37 9.51
N PRO A 31 7.31 8.36 9.98
CA PRO A 31 6.88 9.76 10.06
C PRO A 31 6.68 10.46 8.72
N VAL A 32 7.31 9.97 7.63
CA VAL A 32 7.35 10.68 6.33
C VAL A 32 7.01 9.78 5.14
N ILE A 33 6.38 8.63 5.37
CA ILE A 33 6.08 7.66 4.30
C ILE A 33 5.11 8.23 3.28
N GLN A 34 5.47 8.14 2.00
CA GLN A 34 4.66 8.61 0.88
C GLN A 34 4.39 7.51 -0.14
N ARG A 35 5.33 6.59 -0.34
CA ARG A 35 5.22 5.53 -1.35
C ARG A 35 5.33 4.17 -0.67
N LEU A 36 4.30 3.36 -0.83
CA LEU A 36 4.24 2.04 -0.21
C LEU A 36 3.97 0.98 -1.27
N HIS A 37 4.86 0.00 -1.35
CA HIS A 37 4.71 -1.16 -2.19
C HIS A 37 4.65 -2.43 -1.35
N ILE A 38 3.46 -3.03 -1.29
CA ILE A 38 3.13 -4.25 -0.55
C ILE A 38 2.51 -5.34 -1.45
N GLY A 39 2.67 -5.22 -2.77
CA GLY A 39 2.24 -6.24 -3.74
C GLY A 39 2.89 -7.60 -3.48
N GLU A 40 2.15 -8.68 -3.74
CA GLU A 40 2.60 -10.06 -3.58
C GLU A 40 3.12 -10.38 -2.16
N THR A 41 2.53 -9.73 -1.15
CA THR A 41 2.75 -10.05 0.27
C THR A 41 1.61 -10.88 0.84
N LEU A 42 1.70 -11.21 2.15
CA LEU A 42 0.66 -11.89 2.90
C LEU A 42 -0.20 -10.93 3.73
N ILE A 43 -0.17 -9.63 3.41
CA ILE A 43 -1.00 -8.61 4.05
C ILE A 43 -2.45 -8.75 3.60
N GLU A 44 -3.37 -8.85 4.56
CA GLU A 44 -4.81 -9.02 4.32
C GLU A 44 -5.63 -7.83 4.86
N ASP A 45 -4.98 -6.87 5.52
CA ASP A 45 -5.61 -5.77 6.24
C ASP A 45 -4.92 -4.44 5.93
N LEU A 46 -5.67 -3.50 5.36
CA LEU A 46 -5.21 -2.16 5.04
C LEU A 46 -5.66 -1.08 6.03
N THR A 47 -6.37 -1.45 7.10
CA THR A 47 -6.76 -0.50 8.14
C THR A 47 -5.57 0.25 8.77
N PRO A 48 -4.34 -0.31 8.87
CA PRO A 48 -3.17 0.44 9.33
C PRO A 48 -2.80 1.67 8.48
N LEU A 49 -3.32 1.78 7.25
CA LEU A 49 -3.07 2.92 6.37
C LEU A 49 -3.88 4.17 6.74
N GLU A 50 -4.88 4.05 7.62
CA GLU A 50 -5.78 5.15 7.95
C GLU A 50 -5.02 6.36 8.50
N GLY A 51 -5.30 7.54 7.92
CA GLY A 51 -4.67 8.80 8.28
C GLY A 51 -3.32 9.07 7.60
N LEU A 52 -2.73 8.09 6.90
CA LEU A 52 -1.48 8.31 6.18
C LEU A 52 -1.69 9.16 4.92
N ARG A 53 -0.68 9.97 4.58
CA ARG A 53 -0.66 10.82 3.37
C ARG A 53 0.16 10.18 2.26
N LEU A 54 -0.22 8.97 1.85
CA LEU A 54 0.45 8.27 0.75
C LEU A 54 0.13 8.95 -0.59
N SER A 55 1.15 9.10 -1.44
CA SER A 55 1.00 9.51 -2.84
C SER A 55 0.92 8.32 -3.79
N ARG A 56 1.52 7.18 -3.43
CA ARG A 56 1.49 5.94 -4.22
C ARG A 56 1.27 4.72 -3.33
N LEU A 57 0.36 3.85 -3.73
CA LEU A 57 0.14 2.53 -3.11
C LEU A 57 0.10 1.44 -4.17
N VAL A 58 0.93 0.40 -4.00
CA VAL A 58 0.80 -0.85 -4.76
C VAL A 58 0.54 -1.99 -3.81
N PHE A 59 -0.51 -2.76 -4.09
CA PHE A 59 -0.95 -3.87 -3.26
C PHE A 59 -1.67 -4.93 -4.11
N THR A 60 -1.87 -6.14 -3.58
CA THR A 60 -2.60 -7.20 -4.28
C THR A 60 -4.06 -7.22 -3.83
N PRO A 61 -5.04 -6.75 -4.62
CA PRO A 61 -6.41 -6.56 -4.15
C PRO A 61 -7.09 -7.85 -3.70
N SER A 62 -6.83 -8.96 -4.40
CA SER A 62 -7.38 -10.30 -4.07
C SER A 62 -6.85 -10.91 -2.76
N ARG A 63 -5.95 -10.24 -2.06
CA ARG A 63 -5.51 -10.61 -0.70
C ARG A 63 -6.23 -9.85 0.39
N ILE A 64 -6.83 -8.70 0.08
CA ILE A 64 -7.35 -7.79 1.10
C ILE A 64 -8.72 -8.26 1.57
N LYS A 65 -8.81 -8.55 2.86
CA LYS A 65 -10.04 -8.94 3.56
C LYS A 65 -10.75 -7.75 4.21
N ARG A 66 -10.02 -6.69 4.58
CA ARG A 66 -10.58 -5.44 5.15
C ARG A 66 -9.68 -4.23 4.92
N GLY A 67 -10.23 -3.02 5.03
CA GLY A 67 -9.47 -1.77 4.85
C GLY A 67 -9.47 -1.20 3.43
N LEU A 68 -10.25 -1.76 2.49
CA LEU A 68 -10.36 -1.18 1.14
C LEU A 68 -11.04 0.20 1.17
N GLU A 69 -11.99 0.39 2.07
CA GLU A 69 -12.64 1.65 2.38
C GLU A 69 -11.67 2.70 2.93
N VAL A 70 -10.64 2.27 3.66
CA VAL A 70 -9.57 3.16 4.13
C VAL A 70 -8.79 3.69 2.94
N VAL A 71 -8.35 2.82 2.02
CA VAL A 71 -7.62 3.24 0.81
C VAL A 71 -8.45 4.19 -0.04
N ARG A 72 -9.77 3.96 -0.16
CA ARG A 72 -10.69 4.87 -0.87
C ARG A 72 -10.76 6.27 -0.27
N ARG A 73 -10.50 6.42 1.03
CA ARG A 73 -10.57 7.68 1.77
C ARG A 73 -9.21 8.39 1.94
N LEU A 74 -8.10 7.75 1.55
CA LEU A 74 -6.77 8.33 1.65
C LEU A 74 -6.68 9.64 0.87
N GLN A 75 -6.37 10.71 1.59
CA GLN A 75 -6.22 12.04 1.02
C GLN A 75 -4.83 12.17 0.39
N GLY A 76 -4.77 12.58 -0.89
CA GLY A 76 -3.52 12.81 -1.60
C GLY A 76 -2.93 11.61 -2.35
N LEU A 77 -3.63 10.47 -2.36
CA LEU A 77 -3.25 9.31 -3.16
C LEU A 77 -3.38 9.65 -4.65
N ARG A 78 -2.28 9.53 -5.41
CA ARG A 78 -2.21 9.89 -6.84
C ARG A 78 -2.12 8.68 -7.73
N GLU A 79 -1.49 7.62 -7.24
CA GLU A 79 -1.21 6.42 -8.02
C GLU A 79 -1.55 5.17 -7.21
N ILE A 80 -2.36 4.29 -7.81
CA ILE A 80 -2.67 2.96 -7.29
C ILE A 80 -2.35 1.94 -8.37
N GLY A 81 -1.73 0.83 -7.99
CA GLY A 81 -1.49 -0.30 -8.88
C GLY A 81 -1.51 -1.62 -8.15
N THR A 82 -1.29 -2.69 -8.92
CA THR A 82 -1.24 -4.08 -8.45
C THR A 82 0.09 -4.76 -8.69
N ALA A 83 0.94 -4.21 -9.57
CA ALA A 83 2.24 -4.79 -9.92
C ALA A 83 3.41 -3.82 -9.65
N PHE A 84 4.58 -4.38 -9.31
CA PHE A 84 5.83 -3.61 -9.18
C PHE A 84 6.56 -3.42 -10.48
N ASP A 85 6.42 -4.37 -11.40
CA ASP A 85 7.23 -4.41 -12.61
C ASP A 85 6.99 -3.15 -13.46
N ASP A 86 8.05 -2.35 -13.68
CA ASP A 86 8.06 -1.16 -14.55
C ASP A 86 7.54 -1.46 -15.98
N ARG A 87 7.48 -2.75 -16.37
CA ARG A 87 6.90 -3.20 -17.64
C ARG A 87 5.37 -3.25 -17.60
N ARG A 88 4.76 -3.56 -16.45
CA ARG A 88 3.32 -3.47 -16.22
C ARG A 88 3.03 -2.07 -15.70
N LYS A 89 2.90 -1.11 -16.61
CA LYS A 89 2.45 0.26 -16.28
C LYS A 89 0.97 0.25 -15.84
N ASP A 90 0.67 -0.38 -14.70
CA ASP A 90 -0.69 -0.50 -14.15
C ASP A 90 -0.97 0.54 -13.06
N LEU A 91 0.03 1.36 -12.70
CA LEU A 91 -0.19 2.54 -11.89
C LEU A 91 -1.16 3.48 -12.61
N MET A 92 -2.26 3.79 -11.93
CA MET A 92 -3.30 4.68 -12.46
C MET A 92 -3.88 5.56 -11.35
N PRO A 93 -4.58 6.65 -11.71
CA PRO A 93 -5.28 7.47 -10.72
C PRO A 93 -6.30 6.64 -9.92
N PRO A 94 -6.55 6.96 -8.63
CA PRO A 94 -7.49 6.20 -7.80
C PRO A 94 -8.87 6.01 -8.44
N ALA A 95 -9.41 7.04 -9.09
CA ALA A 95 -10.71 6.95 -9.76
C ALA A 95 -10.74 5.88 -10.87
N ALA A 96 -9.68 5.78 -11.66
CA ALA A 96 -9.55 4.76 -12.69
C ALA A 96 -9.41 3.37 -12.08
N PHE A 97 -8.58 3.23 -11.04
CA PHE A 97 -8.37 1.98 -10.32
C PHE A 97 -9.67 1.44 -9.72
N TRP A 98 -10.45 2.28 -9.03
CA TRP A 98 -11.71 1.85 -8.42
C TRP A 98 -12.79 1.50 -9.45
N SER A 99 -12.68 2.05 -10.67
CA SER A 99 -13.60 1.74 -11.78
C SER A 99 -13.26 0.42 -12.48
N SER A 100 -12.02 -0.06 -12.37
CA SER A 100 -11.56 -1.34 -12.92
C SER A 100 -11.67 -2.48 -11.90
N LEU A 101 -11.58 -2.18 -10.60
CA LEU A 101 -11.63 -3.18 -9.55
C LEU A 101 -13.04 -3.81 -9.42
N GLY A 102 -13.18 -5.09 -9.77
CA GLY A 102 -14.44 -5.85 -9.65
C GLY A 102 -15.21 -6.05 -10.95
N LYS A 103 -14.63 -5.65 -12.09
CA LYS A 103 -14.94 -6.24 -13.40
C LYS A 103 -14.13 -7.52 -13.58
#